data_AF-A0A2U2X598-F1
#
_entry.id   AF-A0A2U2X598-F1
#
_cell.length_a   1.000
_cell.length_b   1.000
_cell.length_c   1.000
_cell.angle_alpha   90.00
_cell.angle_beta   90.00
_cell.angle_gamma   90.00
#
_symmetry.space_group_name_H-M   'P 1'
#
loop_
_entity.id
_entity.type
_entity.pdbx_description
1 polymer ?
#
loop_
_entity_poly.entity_id
_entity_poly.type
_entity_poly.pdbx_seq_one_letter_code
_entity_poly.pdbx_strand_id
1 'polypeptide(L)'
;MGIEMVAVLDGAFEAGGSSTYGIAGNNVTAQPYKVNSENSISQGALKHNGQGTTHPTYNPAVPSAFPKGFRRFYIMKYEITQEQYASFLNLLNFTQQTSRTERIPNSVVGTNALSDHASQIRNRNGIQIQSQGNVTTPAVYGCNLNNNATFNESTDGHNIACNFLNWQDLISYLDWSALRPMTELEYEKAARGLTPAVNLEYAWGNTSITSAVSSSLSGGGTGAELSNATLIPGRGLCAYNGSSSLGPLRVGFAATQTTDRIGAGASYWGVMELSGNVWEQTFSVGFANGNIAPFTGILGNGEISPNGEVNQTGWSLDPTHTIVRGGNWDASAIYNQIANRANLTNNTYNANRNKQTGGRGVRQF
;
A
#
# COMPACT_ATOMS: atom_id res chain seq x y z
N MET A 1 10.13 -6.24 -16.44
CA MET A 1 10.44 -4.99 -15.72
C MET A 1 11.20 -5.31 -14.45
N GLY A 2 12.20 -4.52 -14.08
CA GLY A 2 12.83 -4.62 -12.77
C GLY A 2 12.00 -3.89 -11.71
N ILE A 3 12.03 -4.37 -10.46
CA ILE A 3 11.44 -3.68 -9.31
C ILE A 3 12.59 -3.20 -8.42
N GLU A 4 12.64 -1.90 -8.12
CA GLU A 4 13.63 -1.36 -7.18
C GLU A 4 13.24 -1.75 -5.75
N MET A 5 14.18 -2.37 -5.03
CA MET A 5 13.98 -2.87 -3.67
C MET A 5 14.94 -2.18 -2.70
N VAL A 6 14.48 -1.94 -1.48
CA VAL A 6 15.25 -1.40 -0.36
C VAL A 6 15.46 -2.51 0.67
N ALA A 7 16.67 -2.64 1.21
CA ALA A 7 16.94 -3.56 2.32
C ALA A 7 16.55 -2.92 3.66
N VAL A 8 15.60 -3.52 4.37
CA VAL A 8 15.30 -3.22 5.77
C VAL A 8 16.10 -4.18 6.64
N LEU A 9 17.05 -3.66 7.41
CA LEU A 9 18.06 -4.48 8.10
C LEU A 9 17.51 -5.15 9.36
N ASP A 10 18.20 -6.20 9.81
CA ASP A 10 17.94 -6.87 11.10
C ASP A 10 18.01 -5.86 12.26
N GLY A 11 17.20 -6.06 13.30
CA GLY A 11 17.30 -5.25 14.53
C GLY A 11 15.96 -4.96 15.20
N ALA A 12 16.06 -4.58 16.46
CA ALA A 12 14.91 -4.16 17.27
C ALA A 12 14.37 -2.81 16.82
N PHE A 13 13.05 -2.64 16.92
CA PHE A 13 12.36 -1.40 16.57
C PHE A 13 11.12 -1.19 17.44
N GLU A 14 10.50 -0.03 17.32
CA GLU A 14 9.29 0.35 18.05
C GLU A 14 8.08 0.37 17.11
N ALA A 15 7.04 -0.37 17.48
CA ALA A 15 5.75 -0.43 16.78
C ALA A 15 4.66 0.24 17.63
N GLY A 16 3.77 1.02 17.02
CA GLY A 16 2.76 1.77 17.74
C GLY A 16 3.22 3.13 18.24
N GLY A 17 2.72 3.52 19.42
CA GLY A 17 2.97 4.83 20.01
C GLY A 17 1.74 5.73 19.97
N SER A 18 1.92 7.00 20.32
CA SER A 18 0.80 7.94 20.37
C SER A 18 0.29 8.25 18.96
N SER A 19 -0.87 7.71 18.63
CA SER A 19 -1.81 8.30 17.69
C SER A 19 -3.21 8.13 18.27
N THR A 20 -4.18 8.89 17.74
CA THR A 20 -5.60 8.70 18.10
C THR A 20 -6.05 7.25 17.93
N TYR A 21 -5.35 6.48 17.07
CA TYR A 21 -5.66 5.11 16.72
C TYR A 21 -4.42 4.19 16.75
N GLY A 22 -3.51 4.33 17.72
CA GLY A 22 -2.23 3.60 17.75
C GLY A 22 -2.23 2.29 18.56
N ILE A 23 -1.18 1.46 18.41
CA ILE A 23 -0.86 0.42 19.43
C ILE A 23 -0.37 1.11 20.72
N ALA A 24 -0.83 0.62 21.87
CA ALA A 24 -0.20 0.71 23.18
C ALA A 24 0.61 -0.55 23.47
N GLY A 25 1.91 -0.37 23.71
CA GLY A 25 2.75 -1.40 24.29
C GLY A 25 2.40 -1.65 25.75
N ASN A 26 2.31 -2.94 26.11
CA ASN A 26 2.32 -3.40 27.51
C ASN A 26 1.27 -2.76 28.44
N ASN A 27 0.06 -2.51 27.93
CA ASN A 27 -1.06 -1.87 28.67
C ASN A 27 -0.82 -0.41 29.07
N VAL A 28 0.18 0.28 28.51
CA VAL A 28 0.42 1.70 28.77
C VAL A 28 -0.04 2.53 27.58
N THR A 29 -1.05 3.37 27.79
CA THR A 29 -1.61 4.22 26.74
C THR A 29 -0.53 5.05 26.07
N ALA A 30 -0.56 5.12 24.74
CA ALA A 30 0.33 5.90 23.90
C ALA A 30 1.82 5.53 23.93
N GLN A 31 2.22 4.40 24.54
CA GLN A 31 3.59 3.89 24.46
C GLN A 31 3.76 2.95 23.27
N PRO A 32 4.87 3.00 22.53
CA PRO A 32 5.19 1.99 21.53
C PRO A 32 5.55 0.65 22.18
N TYR A 33 5.35 -0.43 21.44
CA TYR A 33 5.83 -1.76 21.78
C TYR A 33 7.19 -2.02 21.13
N LYS A 34 8.19 -2.42 21.93
CA LYS A 34 9.52 -2.76 21.43
C LYS A 34 9.54 -4.21 20.91
N VAL A 35 9.63 -4.37 19.60
CA VAL A 35 9.88 -5.67 18.95
C VAL A 35 11.38 -5.94 18.99
N ASN A 36 11.80 -6.97 19.74
CA ASN A 36 13.22 -7.26 19.99
C ASN A 36 13.69 -8.63 19.47
N SER A 37 12.81 -9.42 18.86
CA SER A 37 13.09 -10.76 18.33
C SER A 37 11.97 -11.24 17.41
N GLU A 38 12.16 -12.39 16.77
CA GLU A 38 11.08 -13.12 16.08
C GLU A 38 10.29 -14.08 16.99
N ASN A 39 10.50 -14.02 18.31
CA ASN A 39 9.75 -14.85 19.25
C ASN A 39 8.28 -14.42 19.31
N SER A 40 7.41 -15.30 19.82
CA SER A 40 5.99 -15.00 19.97
C SER A 40 5.75 -13.75 20.82
N ILE A 41 4.83 -12.89 20.38
CA ILE A 41 4.35 -11.76 21.17
C ILE A 41 3.09 -12.19 21.90
N SER A 42 3.07 -12.02 23.23
CA SER A 42 1.95 -12.41 24.07
C SER A 42 0.65 -11.71 23.68
N GLN A 43 -0.44 -12.42 23.91
CA GLN A 43 -1.79 -11.89 23.75
C GLN A 43 -1.96 -10.57 24.53
N GLY A 44 -2.56 -9.56 23.90
CA GLY A 44 -2.75 -8.26 24.55
C GLY A 44 -1.48 -7.41 24.73
N ALA A 45 -0.35 -7.75 24.11
CA ALA A 45 0.84 -6.89 24.16
C ALA A 45 0.84 -5.75 23.13
N LEU A 46 0.03 -5.87 22.07
CA LEU A 46 -0.13 -4.91 20.97
C LEU A 46 -1.54 -4.31 20.96
N LYS A 47 -2.08 -3.98 22.12
CA LYS A 47 -3.45 -3.48 22.27
C LYS A 47 -3.61 -2.13 21.60
N HIS A 48 -4.77 -1.85 21.05
CA HIS A 48 -5.07 -0.54 20.48
C HIS A 48 -5.45 0.48 21.58
N ASN A 49 -5.04 1.74 21.39
CA ASN A 49 -5.23 2.87 22.31
C ASN A 49 -6.53 3.66 22.13
N GLY A 50 -7.40 3.23 21.22
CA GLY A 50 -8.59 3.98 20.83
C GLY A 50 -9.41 4.44 22.05
N GLN A 51 -9.61 5.75 22.16
CA GLN A 51 -10.57 6.29 23.12
C GLN A 51 -11.99 6.03 22.60
N GLY A 52 -12.75 5.20 23.33
CA GLY A 52 -14.15 4.90 23.05
C GLY A 52 -14.47 3.41 23.06
N THR A 53 -15.72 3.06 23.39
CA THR A 53 -16.23 1.69 23.55
C THR A 53 -16.31 0.88 22.24
N THR A 54 -15.93 1.46 21.10
CA THR A 54 -16.11 0.89 19.75
C THR A 54 -14.84 0.31 19.13
N HIS A 55 -13.65 0.55 19.68
CA HIS A 55 -12.40 0.01 19.15
C HIS A 55 -11.86 -1.14 20.02
N PRO A 56 -11.50 -2.29 19.42
CA PRO A 56 -11.04 -3.45 20.18
C PRO A 56 -9.74 -3.13 20.92
N THR A 57 -9.77 -3.19 22.25
CA THR A 57 -8.62 -2.95 23.14
C THR A 57 -7.75 -4.19 23.32
N TYR A 58 -7.80 -5.13 22.37
CA TYR A 58 -7.21 -6.45 22.49
C TYR A 58 -6.69 -6.99 21.16
N ASN A 59 -5.56 -7.67 21.20
CA ASN A 59 -4.99 -8.41 20.07
C ASN A 59 -4.75 -9.88 20.46
N PRO A 60 -4.88 -10.84 19.53
CA PRO A 60 -4.48 -12.22 19.75
C PRO A 60 -2.96 -12.33 19.97
N ALA A 61 -2.49 -13.49 20.44
CA ALA A 61 -1.05 -13.76 20.48
C ALA A 61 -0.50 -13.78 19.05
N VAL A 62 0.65 -13.14 18.83
CA VAL A 62 1.33 -13.18 17.52
C VAL A 62 2.33 -14.34 17.54
N PRO A 63 2.16 -15.38 16.71
CA PRO A 63 3.05 -16.53 16.69
C PRO A 63 4.49 -16.17 16.29
N SER A 64 5.45 -17.00 16.68
CA SER A 64 6.85 -16.83 16.26
C SER A 64 7.02 -16.88 14.73
N ALA A 65 6.20 -17.70 14.05
CA ALA A 65 6.21 -17.84 12.60
C ALA A 65 5.65 -16.63 11.84
N PHE A 66 4.82 -15.78 12.47
CA PHE A 66 4.30 -14.58 11.82
C PHE A 66 5.40 -13.51 11.72
N PRO A 67 5.74 -12.97 10.53
CA PRO A 67 6.85 -12.03 10.40
C PRO A 67 6.60 -10.75 11.20
N LYS A 68 7.46 -10.46 12.17
CA LYS A 68 7.36 -9.23 12.98
C LYS A 68 8.29 -8.13 12.47
N GLY A 69 9.13 -8.43 11.49
CA GLY A 69 10.08 -7.49 10.91
C GLY A 69 11.37 -7.35 11.71
N PHE A 70 11.61 -8.13 12.78
CA PHE A 70 12.91 -8.10 13.46
C PHE A 70 14.03 -8.56 12.51
N ARG A 71 13.77 -9.62 11.73
CA ARG A 71 14.69 -10.11 10.70
C ARG A 71 14.72 -9.19 9.49
N ARG A 72 15.84 -9.19 8.75
CA ARG A 72 15.96 -8.44 7.50
C ARG A 72 14.94 -8.91 6.46
N PHE A 73 14.51 -7.97 5.63
CA PHE A 73 13.72 -8.23 4.42
C PHE A 73 13.99 -7.13 3.39
N TYR A 74 13.64 -7.40 2.14
CA TYR A 74 13.59 -6.38 1.10
C TYR A 74 12.17 -5.88 0.94
N ILE A 75 11.99 -4.59 0.72
CA ILE A 75 10.69 -3.96 0.44
C ILE A 75 10.76 -3.24 -0.90
N MET A 76 9.69 -3.27 -1.68
CA MET A 76 9.56 -2.41 -2.86
C MET A 76 9.76 -0.95 -2.44
N LYS A 77 10.65 -0.22 -3.12
CA LYS A 77 10.91 1.18 -2.78
C LYS A 77 9.68 2.06 -2.95
N TYR A 78 8.84 1.71 -3.91
CA TYR A 78 7.65 2.43 -4.34
C TYR A 78 6.41 1.52 -4.25
N GLU A 79 5.23 2.12 -4.22
CA GLU A 79 3.95 1.42 -4.43
C GLU A 79 3.91 0.80 -5.84
N ILE A 80 3.05 -0.21 -6.04
CA ILE A 80 2.81 -0.77 -7.37
C ILE A 80 2.31 0.34 -8.30
N THR A 81 2.90 0.49 -9.47
CA THR A 81 2.47 1.48 -10.47
C THR A 81 1.38 0.94 -11.39
N GLN A 82 0.65 1.82 -12.05
CA GLN A 82 -0.39 1.40 -13.01
C GLN A 82 0.18 0.61 -14.19
N GLU A 83 1.35 0.99 -14.70
CA GLU A 83 2.05 0.22 -15.74
C GLU A 83 2.47 -1.17 -15.26
N GLN A 84 2.89 -1.29 -13.99
CA GLN A 84 3.22 -2.58 -13.39
C GLN A 84 2.00 -3.50 -13.33
N TYR A 85 0.85 -2.98 -12.91
CA TYR A 85 -0.37 -3.76 -12.82
C TYR A 85 -0.98 -4.07 -14.21
N ALA A 86 -0.95 -3.13 -15.16
CA ALA A 86 -1.38 -3.39 -16.54
C ALA A 86 -0.53 -4.48 -17.20
N SER A 87 0.79 -4.47 -16.98
CA SER A 87 1.69 -5.53 -17.44
C SER A 87 1.37 -6.88 -16.82
N PHE A 88 1.03 -6.92 -15.52
CA PHE A 88 0.54 -8.14 -14.87
C PHE A 88 -0.74 -8.66 -15.55
N LEU A 89 -1.76 -7.81 -15.74
CA LEU A 89 -3.00 -8.20 -16.40
C LEU A 89 -2.78 -8.76 -17.81
N ASN A 90 -1.81 -8.22 -18.57
CA ASN A 90 -1.46 -8.67 -19.92
C ASN A 90 -0.76 -10.03 -19.97
N LEU A 91 -0.36 -10.59 -18.82
CA LEU A 91 0.23 -11.92 -18.70
C LEU A 91 -0.76 -12.96 -18.14
N LEU A 92 -1.99 -12.54 -17.87
CA LEU A 92 -3.07 -13.39 -17.37
C LEU A 92 -3.91 -13.95 -18.53
N ASN A 93 -4.49 -15.13 -18.30
CA ASN A 93 -5.55 -15.64 -19.18
C ASN A 93 -6.89 -14.94 -18.92
N PHE A 94 -7.88 -15.13 -19.81
CA PHE A 94 -9.18 -14.44 -19.73
C PHE A 94 -9.90 -14.65 -18.39
N THR A 95 -9.88 -15.87 -17.84
CA THR A 95 -10.51 -16.18 -16.55
C THR A 95 -9.82 -15.44 -15.41
N GLN A 96 -8.49 -15.46 -15.39
CA GLN A 96 -7.70 -14.74 -14.39
C GLN A 96 -7.91 -13.22 -14.49
N GLN A 97 -7.96 -12.66 -15.70
CA GLN A 97 -8.28 -11.24 -15.90
C GLN A 97 -9.66 -10.89 -15.33
N THR A 98 -10.67 -11.73 -15.58
CA THR A 98 -12.03 -11.54 -15.07
C THR A 98 -12.05 -11.40 -13.53
N SER A 99 -11.20 -12.14 -12.83
CA SER A 99 -11.09 -12.04 -11.36
C SER A 99 -10.28 -10.84 -10.88
N ARG A 100 -9.35 -10.33 -11.71
CA ARG A 100 -8.40 -9.25 -11.38
C ARG A 100 -8.80 -7.87 -11.93
N THR A 101 -9.98 -7.77 -12.54
CA THR A 101 -10.58 -6.52 -13.01
C THR A 101 -12.00 -6.33 -12.50
N GLU A 102 -12.43 -5.07 -12.47
CA GLU A 102 -13.79 -4.62 -12.12
C GLU A 102 -14.76 -4.77 -13.31
N ARG A 103 -14.22 -4.79 -14.52
CA ARG A 103 -14.98 -4.95 -15.77
C ARG A 103 -14.49 -6.17 -16.51
N ILE A 104 -15.44 -6.89 -17.09
CA ILE A 104 -15.15 -8.13 -17.81
C ILE A 104 -14.22 -7.85 -19.00
N PRO A 105 -13.23 -8.71 -19.30
CA PRO A 105 -12.21 -8.43 -20.32
C PRO A 105 -12.75 -8.35 -21.76
N ASN A 106 -13.97 -8.83 -22.01
CA ASN A 106 -14.64 -8.67 -23.30
C ASN A 106 -15.45 -7.35 -23.41
N SER A 107 -15.26 -6.39 -22.51
CA SER A 107 -15.85 -5.05 -22.67
C SER A 107 -15.18 -4.29 -23.82
N VAL A 108 -15.87 -3.27 -24.34
CA VAL A 108 -15.37 -2.46 -25.47
C VAL A 108 -14.06 -1.72 -25.11
N VAL A 109 -13.23 -1.45 -26.12
CA VAL A 109 -11.99 -0.66 -25.98
C VAL A 109 -12.28 0.68 -25.30
N GLY A 110 -11.38 1.12 -24.42
CA GLY A 110 -11.54 2.32 -23.59
C GLY A 110 -12.35 2.10 -22.30
N THR A 111 -12.80 0.87 -22.03
CA THR A 111 -13.41 0.56 -20.73
C THR A 111 -12.35 0.48 -19.63
N ASN A 112 -12.54 1.19 -18.52
CA ASN A 112 -11.68 1.14 -17.34
C ASN A 112 -11.63 -0.28 -16.75
N ALA A 113 -10.43 -0.73 -16.41
CA ALA A 113 -10.19 -2.07 -15.87
C ALA A 113 -10.52 -2.16 -14.37
N LEU A 114 -10.18 -1.14 -13.58
CA LEU A 114 -10.24 -1.19 -12.11
C LEU A 114 -11.24 -0.21 -11.48
N SER A 115 -11.42 0.96 -12.07
CA SER A 115 -12.37 1.95 -11.54
C SER A 115 -13.81 1.43 -11.63
N ASP A 116 -14.58 1.76 -10.60
CA ASP A 116 -16.04 1.68 -10.53
C ASP A 116 -16.80 2.46 -11.62
N HIS A 117 -16.17 3.33 -12.41
CA HIS A 117 -16.80 3.98 -13.56
C HIS A 117 -16.25 3.41 -14.87
N ALA A 118 -17.11 3.10 -15.84
CA ALA A 118 -16.70 2.38 -17.05
C ALA A 118 -15.86 3.20 -18.04
N SER A 119 -16.16 4.49 -18.26
CA SER A 119 -15.56 5.27 -19.37
C SER A 119 -14.92 6.62 -18.98
N GLN A 120 -15.15 7.11 -17.76
CA GLN A 120 -14.55 8.34 -17.26
C GLN A 120 -13.32 7.98 -16.44
N ILE A 121 -12.19 8.64 -16.71
CA ILE A 121 -11.01 8.55 -15.86
C ILE A 121 -11.32 9.18 -14.51
N ARG A 122 -11.30 8.37 -13.45
CA ARG A 122 -11.53 8.84 -12.08
C ARG A 122 -10.32 8.58 -11.22
N ASN A 123 -10.04 9.54 -10.36
CA ASN A 123 -8.97 9.46 -9.37
C ASN A 123 -7.64 9.00 -9.98
N ARG A 124 -7.38 9.50 -11.19
CA ARG A 124 -6.15 9.27 -11.96
C ARG A 124 -5.82 7.79 -12.22
N ASN A 125 -6.80 6.88 -12.18
CA ASN A 125 -6.62 5.50 -12.65
C ASN A 125 -6.91 5.44 -14.15
N GLY A 126 -5.86 5.20 -14.95
CA GLY A 126 -5.89 5.18 -16.40
C GLY A 126 -5.83 3.79 -17.02
N ILE A 127 -5.90 2.70 -16.24
CA ILE A 127 -5.82 1.35 -16.82
C ILE A 127 -7.13 1.04 -17.53
N GLN A 128 -7.07 0.86 -18.84
CA GLN A 128 -8.21 0.61 -19.72
C GLN A 128 -7.96 -0.57 -20.65
N ILE A 129 -9.04 -1.16 -21.17
CA ILE A 129 -8.98 -2.16 -22.24
C ILE A 129 -8.48 -1.48 -23.51
N GLN A 130 -7.28 -1.84 -23.96
CA GLN A 130 -6.68 -1.43 -25.23
C GLN A 130 -7.13 -2.33 -26.38
N SER A 131 -7.38 -3.61 -26.11
CA SER A 131 -7.96 -4.55 -27.07
C SER A 131 -8.88 -5.53 -26.37
N GLN A 132 -10.10 -5.65 -26.87
CA GLN A 132 -11.15 -6.49 -26.29
C GLN A 132 -10.77 -7.97 -26.35
N GLY A 133 -10.92 -8.67 -25.22
CA GLY A 133 -10.73 -10.11 -25.12
C GLY A 133 -11.98 -10.92 -25.47
N ASN A 134 -11.83 -12.23 -25.46
CA ASN A 134 -12.89 -13.23 -25.49
C ASN A 134 -12.44 -14.48 -24.71
N VAL A 135 -13.32 -15.47 -24.57
CA VAL A 135 -13.06 -16.65 -23.72
C VAL A 135 -11.81 -17.46 -24.09
N THR A 136 -11.29 -17.35 -25.32
CA THR A 136 -10.05 -18.01 -25.76
C THR A 136 -8.86 -17.06 -25.91
N THR A 137 -9.09 -15.75 -25.94
CA THR A 137 -8.06 -14.72 -26.12
C THR A 137 -8.20 -13.66 -25.03
N PRO A 138 -7.23 -13.51 -24.10
CA PRO A 138 -7.30 -12.47 -23.09
C PRO A 138 -7.35 -11.07 -23.70
N ALA A 139 -7.90 -10.11 -22.95
CA ALA A 139 -7.83 -8.71 -23.31
C ALA A 139 -6.40 -8.18 -23.22
N VAL A 140 -6.13 -7.08 -23.91
CA VAL A 140 -4.92 -6.27 -23.72
C VAL A 140 -5.32 -5.01 -22.97
N TYR A 141 -4.58 -4.69 -21.92
CA TYR A 141 -4.72 -3.51 -21.09
C TYR A 141 -3.58 -2.53 -21.34
N GLY A 142 -3.90 -1.24 -21.32
CA GLY A 142 -2.93 -0.15 -21.41
C GLY A 142 -3.31 1.00 -20.50
N CYS A 143 -2.34 1.86 -20.19
CA CYS A 143 -2.60 3.11 -19.52
C CYS A 143 -3.13 4.15 -20.53
N ASN A 144 -4.13 4.94 -20.14
CA ASN A 144 -4.77 5.98 -20.94
C ASN A 144 -5.33 7.10 -20.03
N LEU A 145 -4.46 7.73 -19.23
CA LEU A 145 -4.88 8.76 -18.27
C LEU A 145 -5.56 9.96 -18.94
N ASN A 146 -5.13 10.31 -20.16
CA ASN A 146 -5.70 11.43 -20.90
C ASN A 146 -7.01 11.07 -21.65
N ASN A 147 -7.43 9.79 -21.60
CA ASN A 147 -8.64 9.23 -22.19
C ASN A 147 -8.79 9.50 -23.70
N ASN A 148 -7.69 9.45 -24.44
CA ASN A 148 -7.70 9.61 -25.89
C ASN A 148 -7.70 8.23 -26.60
N ALA A 149 -7.47 8.19 -27.91
CA ALA A 149 -7.49 6.95 -28.69
C ALA A 149 -6.16 6.18 -28.70
N THR A 150 -5.08 6.77 -28.19
CA THR A 150 -3.73 6.23 -28.14
C THR A 150 -3.42 5.79 -26.72
N PHE A 151 -2.94 4.56 -26.55
CA PHE A 151 -2.62 4.01 -25.23
C PHE A 151 -1.11 4.04 -25.01
N ASN A 152 -0.74 4.11 -23.74
CA ASN A 152 0.62 4.04 -23.23
C ASN A 152 1.53 5.18 -23.72
N GLU A 153 0.97 6.37 -23.91
CA GLU A 153 1.71 7.58 -24.18
C GLU A 153 2.48 8.03 -22.93
N SER A 154 3.51 8.86 -23.12
CA SER A 154 4.29 9.38 -21.99
C SER A 154 3.49 10.17 -20.97
N THR A 155 2.26 10.59 -21.29
CA THR A 155 1.35 11.33 -20.41
C THR A 155 0.28 10.44 -19.75
N ASP A 156 0.31 9.12 -19.98
CA ASP A 156 -0.77 8.23 -19.57
C ASP A 156 -0.65 7.70 -18.14
N GLY A 157 0.19 8.30 -17.31
CA GLY A 157 0.21 8.02 -15.88
C GLY A 157 0.82 6.68 -15.52
N HIS A 158 1.71 6.14 -16.36
CA HIS A 158 2.36 4.82 -16.16
C HIS A 158 2.92 4.62 -14.75
N ASN A 159 3.55 5.68 -14.22
CA ASN A 159 4.25 5.65 -12.94
C ASN A 159 3.40 6.17 -11.76
N ILE A 160 2.12 6.44 -11.97
CA ILE A 160 1.18 6.76 -10.87
C ILE A 160 0.96 5.50 -10.04
N ALA A 161 0.88 5.64 -8.72
CA ALA A 161 0.52 4.53 -7.84
C ALA A 161 -0.83 3.92 -8.28
N CYS A 162 -0.88 2.60 -8.36
CA CYS A 162 -2.05 1.86 -8.77
C CYS A 162 -3.06 1.83 -7.62
N ASN A 163 -3.99 2.77 -7.64
CA ASN A 163 -5.19 2.71 -6.81
C ASN A 163 -6.22 1.73 -7.39
N PHE A 164 -7.33 1.51 -6.66
CA PHE A 164 -8.37 0.53 -7.00
C PHE A 164 -7.89 -0.93 -6.95
N LEU A 165 -6.88 -1.24 -6.14
CA LEU A 165 -6.55 -2.62 -5.81
C LEU A 165 -7.33 -3.03 -4.57
N ASN A 166 -8.09 -4.12 -4.65
CA ASN A 166 -8.56 -4.81 -3.46
C ASN A 166 -7.46 -5.76 -2.91
N TRP A 167 -7.77 -6.52 -1.86
CA TRP A 167 -6.82 -7.43 -1.24
C TRP A 167 -6.37 -8.52 -2.21
N GLN A 168 -7.33 -9.16 -2.87
CA GLN A 168 -7.09 -10.27 -3.79
C GLN A 168 -6.25 -9.85 -5.01
N ASP A 169 -6.49 -8.64 -5.53
CA ASP A 169 -5.71 -8.02 -6.60
C ASP A 169 -4.25 -7.84 -6.18
N LEU A 170 -4.02 -7.23 -5.00
CA LEU A 170 -2.68 -7.03 -4.45
C LEU A 170 -1.96 -8.35 -4.26
N ILE A 171 -2.56 -9.29 -3.52
CA ILE A 171 -1.84 -10.53 -3.18
C ILE A 171 -1.64 -11.43 -4.39
N SER A 172 -2.51 -11.40 -5.40
CA SER A 172 -2.28 -12.14 -6.65
C SER A 172 -1.12 -11.57 -7.46
N TYR A 173 -0.99 -10.23 -7.51
CA TYR A 173 0.20 -9.59 -8.09
C TYR A 173 1.47 -9.98 -7.33
N LEU A 174 1.41 -10.05 -6.00
CA LEU A 174 2.56 -10.42 -5.17
C LEU A 174 2.95 -11.90 -5.30
N ASP A 175 1.98 -12.81 -5.44
CA ASP A 175 2.24 -14.23 -5.69
C ASP A 175 2.95 -14.41 -7.05
N TRP A 176 2.35 -13.80 -8.09
CA TRP A 176 2.88 -13.80 -9.46
C TRP A 176 4.28 -13.16 -9.57
N SER A 177 4.57 -12.13 -8.78
CA SER A 177 5.89 -11.48 -8.79
C SER A 177 6.92 -12.15 -7.85
N ALA A 178 6.59 -13.29 -7.25
CA ALA A 178 7.42 -13.98 -6.25
C ALA A 178 7.87 -13.07 -5.09
N LEU A 179 6.96 -12.17 -4.69
CA LEU A 179 7.03 -11.32 -3.50
C LEU A 179 6.02 -11.83 -2.47
N ARG A 180 5.80 -11.11 -1.37
CA ARG A 180 4.73 -11.38 -0.41
C ARG A 180 4.14 -10.10 0.15
N PRO A 181 2.92 -10.17 0.71
CA PRO A 181 2.39 -9.07 1.51
C PRO A 181 3.31 -8.81 2.71
N MET A 182 3.47 -7.54 3.05
CA MET A 182 4.09 -7.15 4.32
C MET A 182 3.11 -7.30 5.47
N THR A 183 3.64 -7.57 6.66
CA THR A 183 2.85 -7.40 7.89
C THR A 183 2.84 -5.93 8.29
N GLU A 184 1.85 -5.51 9.07
CA GLU A 184 1.82 -4.12 9.56
C GLU A 184 2.99 -3.78 10.50
N LEU A 185 3.65 -4.77 11.10
CA LEU A 185 4.86 -4.57 11.91
C LEU A 185 6.07 -4.32 11.00
N GLU A 186 6.18 -5.05 9.89
CA GLU A 186 7.17 -4.79 8.86
C GLU A 186 6.99 -3.42 8.23
N TYR A 187 5.74 -2.98 8.00
CA TYR A 187 5.41 -1.63 7.56
C TYR A 187 5.98 -0.57 8.51
N GLU A 188 5.71 -0.70 9.82
CA GLU A 188 6.19 0.28 10.79
C GLU A 188 7.72 0.30 10.91
N LYS A 189 8.39 -0.85 10.80
CA LYS A 189 9.86 -0.89 10.72
C LYS A 189 10.40 -0.26 9.45
N ALA A 190 9.75 -0.50 8.30
CA ALA A 190 10.13 0.11 7.03
C ALA A 190 9.97 1.64 7.05
N ALA A 191 9.04 2.16 7.86
CA ALA A 191 8.86 3.60 8.06
C ALA A 191 9.92 4.18 9.02
N ARG A 192 10.01 3.66 10.25
CA ARG A 192 10.79 4.26 11.34
C ARG A 192 12.26 3.87 11.37
N GLY A 193 12.59 2.68 10.87
CA GLY A 193 13.90 2.09 11.08
C GLY A 193 14.15 1.71 12.53
N LEU A 194 15.37 1.97 13.01
CA LEU A 194 15.83 1.54 14.34
C LEU A 194 15.74 2.66 15.38
N THR A 195 15.25 3.84 15.00
CA THR A 195 15.11 4.97 15.91
C THR A 195 13.88 4.79 16.82
N PRO A 196 13.90 5.36 18.03
CA PRO A 196 12.70 5.42 18.87
C PRO A 196 11.53 6.07 18.13
N ALA A 197 10.33 5.56 18.39
CA ALA A 197 9.11 6.08 17.80
C ALA A 197 8.85 7.52 18.26
N VAL A 198 8.63 8.43 17.31
CA VAL A 198 8.15 9.77 17.61
C VAL A 198 6.61 9.78 17.58
N ASN A 199 6.03 10.48 18.54
CA ASN A 199 4.60 10.65 18.68
C ASN A 199 4.01 11.38 17.46
N LEU A 200 2.93 10.86 16.89
CA LEU A 200 2.22 11.42 15.72
C LEU A 200 3.10 11.55 14.47
N GLU A 201 4.19 10.80 14.38
CA GLU A 201 5.15 10.95 13.28
C GLU A 201 4.67 10.38 11.95
N TYR A 202 5.21 10.97 10.89
CA TYR A 202 5.14 10.46 9.53
C TYR A 202 6.43 9.70 9.17
N ALA A 203 6.46 9.09 7.99
CA ALA A 203 7.56 8.22 7.56
C ALA A 203 8.97 8.84 7.69
N TRP A 204 9.09 10.17 7.58
CA TRP A 204 10.39 10.86 7.66
C TRP A 204 10.90 11.10 9.09
N GLY A 205 10.13 10.77 10.13
CA GLY A 205 10.58 10.76 11.53
C GLY A 205 10.20 12.01 12.35
N ASN A 206 9.23 12.81 11.88
CA ASN A 206 8.72 13.98 12.61
C ASN A 206 7.24 14.26 12.28
N THR A 207 6.68 15.31 12.88
CA THR A 207 5.25 15.67 12.78
C THR A 207 4.94 16.78 11.77
N SER A 208 5.96 17.26 11.05
CA SER A 208 5.85 18.40 10.15
C SER A 208 5.66 17.91 8.71
N ILE A 209 4.50 18.23 8.13
CA ILE A 209 4.03 17.70 6.85
C ILE A 209 3.61 18.81 5.89
N THR A 210 3.87 18.66 4.60
CA THR A 210 3.43 19.59 3.53
C THR A 210 2.62 18.82 2.49
N SER A 211 1.43 19.32 2.15
CA SER A 211 0.53 18.65 1.20
C SER A 211 0.99 18.83 -0.25
N ALA A 212 1.01 17.73 -0.98
CA ALA A 212 1.06 17.66 -2.42
C ALA A 212 -0.28 17.12 -2.94
N VAL A 213 -0.83 17.73 -3.99
CA VAL A 213 -2.12 17.35 -4.55
C VAL A 213 -2.06 17.31 -6.07
N SER A 214 -2.86 16.44 -6.67
CA SER A 214 -2.77 16.15 -8.10
C SER A 214 -3.27 17.27 -9.02
N SER A 215 -3.83 18.34 -8.44
CA SER A 215 -4.21 19.59 -9.13
C SER A 215 -3.06 20.60 -9.22
N SER A 216 -1.92 20.33 -8.57
CA SER A 216 -0.76 21.23 -8.51
C SER A 216 0.53 20.47 -8.80
N LEU A 217 0.72 20.11 -10.07
CA LEU A 217 1.84 19.32 -10.55
C LEU A 217 2.49 19.97 -11.77
N SER A 218 3.79 19.74 -11.94
CA SER A 218 4.48 19.94 -13.21
C SER A 218 4.65 18.59 -13.90
N GLY A 219 4.50 18.54 -15.23
CA GLY A 219 4.61 17.28 -15.98
C GLY A 219 3.59 16.20 -15.58
N GLY A 220 2.38 16.60 -15.19
CA GLY A 220 1.36 15.67 -14.70
C GLY A 220 1.07 14.52 -15.68
N GLY A 221 1.01 13.29 -15.18
CA GLY A 221 0.83 12.06 -15.95
C GLY A 221 2.12 11.51 -16.56
N THR A 222 3.24 12.23 -16.44
CA THR A 222 4.49 11.85 -17.10
C THR A 222 5.51 11.18 -16.20
N GLY A 223 6.53 10.61 -16.85
CA GLY A 223 7.76 10.14 -16.21
C GLY A 223 8.55 11.21 -15.44
N ALA A 224 8.22 12.49 -15.62
CA ALA A 224 8.84 13.64 -14.95
C ALA A 224 7.85 14.38 -14.04
N GLU A 225 6.73 13.75 -13.66
CA GLU A 225 5.74 14.36 -12.76
C GLU A 225 6.38 14.73 -11.40
N LEU A 226 6.23 15.99 -11.02
CA LEU A 226 6.70 16.54 -9.73
C LEU A 226 5.62 17.40 -9.08
N SER A 227 5.61 17.43 -7.75
CA SER A 227 4.75 18.35 -6.99
C SER A 227 5.23 19.80 -7.11
N ASN A 228 4.29 20.73 -7.31
CA ASN A 228 4.56 22.16 -7.24
C ASN A 228 4.44 22.73 -5.81
N ALA A 229 4.20 21.87 -4.81
CA ALA A 229 4.15 22.31 -3.42
C ALA A 229 5.51 22.89 -2.99
N THR A 230 5.46 24.01 -2.25
CA THR A 230 6.67 24.66 -1.74
C THR A 230 7.44 23.72 -0.81
N LEU A 231 8.70 23.46 -1.15
CA LEU A 231 9.63 22.75 -0.26
C LEU A 231 9.93 23.64 0.94
N ILE A 232 9.60 23.13 2.14
CA ILE A 232 9.87 23.80 3.40
C ILE A 232 10.83 22.91 4.20
N PRO A 233 12.04 23.40 4.56
CA PRO A 233 13.00 22.62 5.32
C PRO A 233 12.39 21.96 6.57
N GLY A 234 12.67 20.68 6.77
CA GLY A 234 12.16 19.90 7.90
C GLY A 234 10.71 19.41 7.77
N ARG A 235 10.00 19.70 6.66
CA ARG A 235 8.66 19.18 6.39
C ARG A 235 8.70 18.17 5.25
N GLY A 236 8.07 17.01 5.43
CA GLY A 236 7.96 16.03 4.36
C GLY A 236 6.82 16.34 3.40
N LEU A 237 7.10 16.24 2.10
CA LEU A 237 6.06 16.23 1.09
C LEU A 237 5.27 14.92 1.17
N CYS A 238 3.95 15.05 1.16
CA CYS A 238 3.04 13.93 1.30
C CYS A 238 1.79 14.19 0.46
N ALA A 239 1.32 13.17 -0.25
CA ALA A 239 0.04 13.24 -0.95
C ALA A 239 -1.09 12.95 0.05
N TYR A 240 -1.78 14.01 0.49
CA TYR A 240 -2.90 13.95 1.44
C TYR A 240 -3.78 15.20 1.31
N ASN A 241 -4.98 15.20 1.92
CA ASN A 241 -5.94 16.32 1.89
C ASN A 241 -6.39 16.73 0.48
N GLY A 242 -6.28 15.85 -0.51
CA GLY A 242 -6.84 16.06 -1.84
C GLY A 242 -8.38 16.06 -1.80
N SER A 243 -9.02 16.82 -2.69
CA SER A 243 -10.48 16.72 -2.88
C SER A 243 -10.84 15.38 -3.54
N SER A 244 -12.06 14.88 -3.31
CA SER A 244 -12.48 13.55 -3.77
C SER A 244 -12.41 13.27 -5.28
N SER A 245 -12.25 14.33 -6.11
CA SER A 245 -12.07 14.29 -7.57
C SER A 245 -10.61 14.19 -8.03
N LEU A 246 -9.64 14.38 -7.12
CA LEU A 246 -8.21 14.22 -7.37
C LEU A 246 -7.81 12.73 -7.31
N GLY A 247 -6.52 12.42 -7.36
CA GLY A 247 -6.04 11.04 -7.25
C GLY A 247 -4.62 10.95 -6.70
N PRO A 248 -4.06 9.73 -6.64
CA PRO A 248 -2.68 9.52 -6.25
C PRO A 248 -1.73 10.17 -7.26
N LEU A 249 -0.50 10.35 -6.82
CA LEU A 249 0.60 10.93 -7.58
C LEU A 249 1.51 9.81 -8.12
N ARG A 250 2.39 10.19 -9.03
CA ARG A 250 3.56 9.39 -9.42
C ARG A 250 4.32 8.91 -8.19
N VAL A 251 4.73 7.65 -8.17
CA VAL A 251 5.62 7.14 -7.12
C VAL A 251 6.95 7.89 -7.15
N GLY A 252 7.45 8.32 -6.00
CA GLY A 252 8.64 9.18 -5.93
C GLY A 252 8.44 10.62 -6.41
N PHE A 253 7.21 11.14 -6.49
CA PHE A 253 6.92 12.51 -6.96
C PHE A 253 7.68 13.63 -6.21
N ALA A 254 8.15 13.33 -4.99
CA ALA A 254 8.86 14.27 -4.12
C ALA A 254 10.38 14.15 -4.20
N ALA A 255 10.94 13.11 -4.83
CA ALA A 255 12.39 12.91 -4.89
C ALA A 255 13.02 13.69 -6.04
N THR A 256 13.80 14.72 -5.72
CA THR A 256 14.56 15.53 -6.69
C THR A 256 16.02 15.67 -6.26
N GLN A 257 16.85 16.30 -7.10
CA GLN A 257 18.23 16.64 -6.75
C GLN A 257 18.34 17.64 -5.59
N THR A 258 17.26 18.35 -5.26
CA THR A 258 17.25 19.42 -4.24
C THR A 258 16.56 19.01 -2.95
N THR A 259 15.82 17.90 -2.93
CA THR A 259 15.19 17.37 -1.71
C THR A 259 16.15 16.50 -0.92
N ASP A 260 16.21 16.73 0.39
CA ASP A 260 16.78 15.76 1.33
C ASP A 260 15.76 14.64 1.63
N ARG A 261 16.15 13.68 2.47
CA ARG A 261 15.29 12.56 2.88
C ARG A 261 13.95 13.03 3.44
N ILE A 262 13.95 14.09 4.25
CA ILE A 262 12.72 14.61 4.87
C ILE A 262 11.85 15.26 3.80
N GLY A 263 12.38 16.20 3.02
CA GLY A 263 11.65 16.91 1.95
C GLY A 263 11.07 15.96 0.90
N ALA A 264 11.77 14.86 0.61
CA ALA A 264 11.30 13.80 -0.28
C ALA A 264 10.20 12.91 0.35
N GLY A 265 9.85 13.10 1.63
CA GLY A 265 8.89 12.27 2.34
C GLY A 265 9.37 10.84 2.61
N ALA A 266 10.69 10.59 2.48
CA ALA A 266 11.26 9.26 2.50
C ALA A 266 11.46 8.72 3.92
N SER A 267 11.31 7.40 4.06
CA SER A 267 11.53 6.68 5.31
C SER A 267 12.99 6.69 5.76
N TYR A 268 13.27 6.20 6.97
CA TYR A 268 14.64 5.99 7.46
C TYR A 268 15.52 5.21 6.46
N TRP A 269 14.94 4.21 5.79
CA TRP A 269 15.63 3.35 4.83
C TRP A 269 15.61 3.89 3.39
N GLY A 270 14.97 5.03 3.15
CA GLY A 270 14.77 5.56 1.79
C GLY A 270 13.61 4.89 1.03
N VAL A 271 12.68 4.25 1.75
CA VAL A 271 11.41 3.79 1.16
C VAL A 271 10.51 5.00 0.97
N MET A 272 9.89 5.10 -0.19
CA MET A 272 9.14 6.27 -0.60
C MET A 272 7.64 6.07 -0.34
N GLU A 273 6.94 7.14 0.02
CA GLU A 273 5.50 7.19 0.21
C GLU A 273 4.91 6.22 1.26
N LEU A 274 5.62 5.95 2.38
CA LEU A 274 5.03 5.26 3.55
C LEU A 274 4.13 6.18 4.41
N SER A 275 3.90 7.40 3.96
CA SER A 275 2.88 8.33 4.46
C SER A 275 2.24 9.02 3.26
N GLY A 276 0.92 8.88 3.10
CA GLY A 276 0.14 9.42 1.99
C GLY A 276 0.10 8.55 0.75
N ASN A 277 -0.25 9.18 -0.36
CA ASN A 277 -0.42 8.59 -1.68
C ASN A 277 -1.53 7.54 -1.75
N VAL A 278 -1.28 6.24 -1.59
CA VAL A 278 -2.36 5.26 -1.42
C VAL A 278 -2.24 4.52 -0.10
N TRP A 279 -3.38 4.08 0.42
CA TRP A 279 -3.40 3.15 1.54
C TRP A 279 -2.77 1.83 1.11
N GLU A 280 -1.86 1.36 1.95
CA GLU A 280 -1.16 0.11 1.71
C GLU A 280 -1.72 -1.02 2.55
N GLN A 281 -2.13 -2.09 1.89
CA GLN A 281 -2.78 -3.23 2.53
C GLN A 281 -1.71 -4.18 3.09
N THR A 282 -1.91 -4.61 4.33
CA THR A 282 -0.95 -5.45 5.08
C THR A 282 -1.67 -6.54 5.85
N PHE A 283 -0.95 -7.62 6.18
CA PHE A 283 -1.44 -8.54 7.20
C PHE A 283 -1.41 -7.87 8.58
N SER A 284 -2.54 -7.93 9.27
CA SER A 284 -2.71 -7.39 10.61
C SER A 284 -2.14 -8.34 11.67
N VAL A 285 -1.66 -7.80 12.79
CA VAL A 285 -1.40 -8.59 14.02
C VAL A 285 -2.69 -9.00 14.73
N GLY A 286 -3.83 -8.65 14.14
CA GLY A 286 -5.15 -9.04 14.54
C GLY A 286 -5.76 -8.16 15.62
N PHE A 287 -7.08 -8.25 15.73
CA PHE A 287 -7.87 -7.56 16.75
C PHE A 287 -8.91 -8.53 17.31
N ALA A 288 -8.96 -8.68 18.63
CA ALA A 288 -9.87 -9.58 19.35
C ALA A 288 -9.93 -11.04 18.82
N ASN A 289 -10.57 -11.94 19.57
CA ASN A 289 -11.11 -13.24 19.12
C ASN A 289 -10.29 -14.10 18.10
N GLY A 290 -8.96 -14.08 18.15
CA GLY A 290 -8.14 -14.93 17.26
C GLY A 290 -8.07 -14.49 15.81
N ASN A 291 -8.41 -13.24 15.47
CA ASN A 291 -8.39 -12.72 14.10
C ASN A 291 -6.96 -12.41 13.61
N ILE A 292 -6.10 -13.43 13.51
CA ILE A 292 -4.76 -13.33 12.92
C ILE A 292 -4.62 -14.36 11.80
N ALA A 293 -4.08 -13.95 10.66
CA ALA A 293 -3.87 -14.87 9.54
C ALA A 293 -2.84 -15.95 9.92
N PRO A 294 -2.97 -17.19 9.41
CA PRO A 294 -1.93 -18.21 9.49
C PRO A 294 -0.75 -17.91 8.53
N PHE A 295 -0.37 -16.64 8.42
CA PHE A 295 0.67 -16.15 7.53
C PHE A 295 2.05 -16.32 8.16
N THR A 296 2.95 -16.98 7.44
CA THR A 296 4.31 -17.31 7.92
C THR A 296 5.41 -16.61 7.14
N GLY A 297 5.06 -15.68 6.25
CA GLY A 297 6.02 -14.97 5.42
C GLY A 297 6.48 -15.74 4.17
N ILE A 298 5.87 -16.88 3.82
CA ILE A 298 6.19 -17.60 2.58
C ILE A 298 6.07 -16.65 1.37
N LEU A 299 7.05 -16.72 0.47
CA LEU A 299 7.07 -15.96 -0.78
C LEU A 299 6.06 -16.54 -1.77
N GLY A 300 5.55 -15.67 -2.65
CA GLY A 300 4.89 -16.09 -3.88
C GLY A 300 5.77 -17.02 -4.69
N ASN A 301 5.14 -17.94 -5.41
CA ASN A 301 5.85 -18.93 -6.24
C ASN A 301 5.95 -18.50 -7.70
N GLY A 302 5.45 -17.31 -8.06
CA GLY A 302 5.43 -16.83 -9.44
C GLY A 302 4.22 -17.32 -10.25
N GLU A 303 3.29 -18.04 -9.63
CA GLU A 303 2.12 -18.63 -10.29
C GLU A 303 0.85 -18.30 -9.50
N ILE A 304 -0.24 -17.99 -10.20
CA ILE A 304 -1.57 -17.89 -9.59
C ILE A 304 -2.47 -18.99 -10.15
N SER A 305 -3.52 -19.34 -9.42
CA SER A 305 -4.46 -20.37 -9.81
C SER A 305 -5.14 -20.08 -11.17
N PRO A 306 -5.74 -21.09 -11.82
CA PRO A 306 -6.53 -20.87 -13.04
C PRO A 306 -7.68 -19.86 -12.88
N ASN A 307 -8.16 -19.63 -11.66
CA ASN A 307 -9.20 -18.65 -11.33
C ASN A 307 -8.65 -17.25 -11.00
N GLY A 308 -7.34 -17.05 -11.08
CA GLY A 308 -6.67 -15.76 -10.82
C GLY A 308 -6.30 -15.52 -9.37
N GLU A 309 -6.66 -16.43 -8.46
CA GLU A 309 -6.36 -16.32 -7.02
C GLU A 309 -4.96 -16.84 -6.67
N VAL A 310 -4.41 -16.33 -5.57
CA VAL A 310 -3.17 -16.86 -4.97
C VAL A 310 -3.26 -18.35 -4.67
N ASN A 311 -2.13 -19.04 -4.75
CA ASN A 311 -2.03 -20.46 -4.43
C ASN A 311 -1.10 -20.73 -3.23
N GLN A 312 -0.53 -19.70 -2.61
CA GLN A 312 0.35 -19.84 -1.45
C GLN A 312 -0.38 -20.31 -0.19
N THR A 313 0.24 -21.26 0.50
CA THR A 313 -0.23 -21.71 1.81
C THR A 313 -0.10 -20.58 2.84
N GLY A 314 -1.17 -20.36 3.62
CA GLY A 314 -1.20 -19.34 4.67
C GLY A 314 -1.51 -17.92 4.18
N TRP A 315 -1.67 -17.71 2.87
CA TRP A 315 -2.14 -16.44 2.32
C TRP A 315 -3.66 -16.44 2.26
N SER A 316 -4.30 -15.89 3.30
CA SER A 316 -5.76 -15.81 3.35
C SER A 316 -6.29 -14.82 2.32
N LEU A 317 -7.28 -15.25 1.52
CA LEU A 317 -8.08 -14.36 0.67
C LEU A 317 -9.07 -13.51 1.49
N ASP A 318 -9.29 -13.85 2.76
CA ASP A 318 -10.21 -13.14 3.65
C ASP A 318 -9.58 -11.81 4.12
N PRO A 319 -10.14 -10.65 3.72
CA PRO A 319 -9.64 -9.35 4.13
C PRO A 319 -9.84 -9.06 5.63
N THR A 320 -10.56 -9.89 6.39
CA THR A 320 -10.73 -9.69 7.84
C THR A 320 -9.43 -9.76 8.63
N HIS A 321 -8.40 -10.43 8.11
CA HIS A 321 -7.06 -10.51 8.72
C HIS A 321 -6.11 -9.39 8.29
N THR A 322 -6.62 -8.35 7.64
CA THR A 322 -5.80 -7.35 6.95
C THR A 322 -6.13 -5.95 7.45
N ILE A 323 -5.23 -5.00 7.19
CA ILE A 323 -5.41 -3.60 7.55
C ILE A 323 -4.70 -2.69 6.54
N VAL A 324 -5.29 -1.52 6.28
CA VAL A 324 -4.64 -0.43 5.55
C VAL A 324 -3.71 0.39 6.47
N ARG A 325 -2.53 0.74 5.97
CA ARG A 325 -1.52 1.58 6.66
C ARG A 325 -1.18 2.80 5.81
N GLY A 326 -0.57 3.82 6.41
CA GLY A 326 0.10 4.91 5.68
C GLY A 326 -0.71 6.15 5.33
N GLY A 327 -2.04 6.10 5.40
CA GLY A 327 -2.86 7.18 4.86
C GLY A 327 -2.96 7.12 3.33
N ASN A 328 -3.58 8.13 2.73
CA ASN A 328 -3.78 8.20 1.28
C ASN A 328 -3.97 9.66 0.84
N TRP A 329 -4.06 9.86 -0.48
CA TRP A 329 -4.15 11.15 -1.15
C TRP A 329 -5.36 12.03 -0.76
N ASP A 330 -6.51 11.47 -0.36
CA ASP A 330 -7.69 12.24 0.12
C ASP A 330 -7.85 12.29 1.64
N ALA A 331 -7.06 11.51 2.37
CA ALA A 331 -7.18 11.43 3.81
C ALA A 331 -6.62 12.67 4.53
N SER A 332 -7.17 12.95 5.71
CA SER A 332 -6.61 13.96 6.60
C SER A 332 -5.24 13.55 7.14
N ALA A 333 -4.44 14.54 7.56
CA ALA A 333 -3.09 14.32 8.08
C ALA A 333 -3.00 13.23 9.16
N ILE A 334 -4.01 13.11 10.03
CA ILE A 334 -4.05 12.13 11.12
C ILE A 334 -3.93 10.68 10.62
N TYR A 335 -4.48 10.37 9.45
CA TYR A 335 -4.43 9.02 8.88
C TYR A 335 -3.07 8.66 8.28
N ASN A 336 -2.21 9.66 8.02
CA ASN A 336 -0.89 9.46 7.42
C ASN A 336 0.19 9.13 8.45
N GLN A 337 -0.14 9.21 9.74
CA GLN A 337 0.77 8.92 10.85
C GLN A 337 1.08 7.41 10.89
N ILE A 338 2.34 7.06 11.14
CA ILE A 338 2.81 5.67 11.08
C ILE A 338 2.08 4.78 12.08
N ALA A 339 1.78 5.27 13.28
CA ALA A 339 1.04 4.51 14.28
C ALA A 339 -0.47 4.36 13.98
N ASN A 340 -1.05 5.11 13.05
CA ASN A 340 -2.51 5.20 12.89
C ASN A 340 -3.13 3.90 12.36
N ARG A 341 -4.03 3.27 13.13
CA ARG A 341 -4.74 2.03 12.78
C ARG A 341 -6.26 2.22 12.84
N ALA A 342 -6.76 3.39 12.42
CA ALA A 342 -8.18 3.74 12.51
C ALA A 342 -9.12 2.71 11.86
N ASN A 343 -8.61 2.00 10.84
CA ASN A 343 -9.34 0.99 10.08
C ASN A 343 -9.06 -0.46 10.52
N LEU A 344 -8.54 -0.69 11.72
CA LEU A 344 -8.22 -2.03 12.22
C LEU A 344 -9.39 -3.03 12.13
N THR A 345 -10.62 -2.58 12.34
CA THR A 345 -11.84 -3.41 12.25
C THR A 345 -12.63 -3.20 10.96
N ASN A 346 -12.15 -2.35 10.06
CA ASN A 346 -12.86 -1.99 8.84
C ASN A 346 -12.18 -2.65 7.63
N ASN A 347 -12.76 -3.75 7.18
CA ASN A 347 -12.29 -4.48 6.01
C ASN A 347 -12.82 -3.92 4.67
N THR A 348 -13.69 -2.91 4.67
CA THR A 348 -14.32 -2.36 3.45
C THR A 348 -13.28 -1.92 2.42
N TYR A 349 -12.17 -1.36 2.90
CA TYR A 349 -11.09 -0.86 2.04
C TYR A 349 -10.34 -1.99 1.33
N ASN A 350 -10.12 -3.12 2.01
CA ASN A 350 -9.41 -4.26 1.46
C ASN A 350 -10.35 -5.22 0.71
N ALA A 351 -11.64 -5.23 1.04
CA ALA A 351 -12.64 -6.08 0.39
C ALA A 351 -13.05 -5.58 -1.00
N ASN A 352 -12.99 -4.26 -1.25
CA ASN A 352 -13.45 -3.64 -2.49
C ASN A 352 -12.32 -2.88 -3.18
N ARG A 353 -12.47 -2.65 -4.49
CA ARG A 353 -11.58 -1.78 -5.26
C ARG A 353 -11.86 -0.32 -4.91
N ASN A 354 -11.18 0.19 -3.90
CA ASN A 354 -11.34 1.56 -3.44
C ASN A 354 -10.35 2.49 -4.14
N LYS A 355 -10.79 3.69 -4.48
CA LYS A 355 -9.96 4.72 -5.14
C LYS A 355 -8.72 5.14 -4.34
N GLN A 356 -8.66 4.77 -3.06
CA GLN A 356 -7.57 5.08 -2.15
C GLN A 356 -6.63 3.90 -1.89
N THR A 357 -6.94 2.67 -2.30
CA THR A 357 -6.17 1.48 -1.90
C THR A 357 -5.27 1.00 -3.01
N GLY A 358 -4.03 0.69 -2.63
CA GLY A 358 -3.02 0.05 -3.46
C GLY A 358 -2.17 -0.88 -2.60
N GLY A 359 -0.86 -0.79 -2.74
CA GLY A 359 0.08 -1.48 -1.87
C GLY A 359 1.42 -1.77 -2.52
N ARG A 360 2.25 -2.48 -1.78
CA ARG A 360 3.57 -2.92 -2.21
C ARG A 360 3.94 -4.27 -1.60
N GLY A 361 4.96 -4.90 -2.17
CA GLY A 361 5.47 -6.20 -1.76
C GLY A 361 6.76 -6.13 -0.95
N VAL A 362 7.00 -7.20 -0.21
CA VAL A 362 8.29 -7.48 0.42
C VAL A 362 8.83 -8.85 -0.01
N ARG A 363 10.10 -9.10 0.28
CA ARG A 363 10.78 -10.38 0.05
C ARG A 363 11.64 -10.71 1.26
N GLN A 364 11.36 -11.85 1.90
CA GLN A 364 12.21 -12.37 2.97
C GLN A 364 13.50 -12.99 2.41
N PHE A 365 14.54 -13.03 3.25
CA PHE A 365 15.84 -13.61 2.92
C PHE A 365 15.81 -15.13 2.87
#